data_AF-A0A2V6R7R4-F1
#
_entry.id   AF-A0A2V6R7R4-F1
#
_cell.length_a   1.000
_cell.length_b   1.000
_cell.length_c   1.000
_cell.angle_alpha   90.00
_cell.angle_beta   90.00
_cell.angle_gamma   90.00
#
_symmetry.space_group_name_H-M   'P 1'
#
loop_
_entity.id
_entity.type
_entity.pdbx_description
1 polymer ?
#
loop_
_entity_poly.entity_id
_entity_poly.type
_entity_poly.pdbx_seq_one_letter_code
_entity_poly.pdbx_strand_id
1 'polypeptide(L)'
;SYGTELGTLADGARPGQDGHLFCAIRIAAFEEPSHFKRRIDQIVRDVHGSRRPAAVDRVWVPGELEAEAERRYRREGIPLNDATLDALAATARRVAVAVPADFVRRQAR
;
A
#
# COMPACT_ATOMS: atom_id res chain seq x y z
N SER A 1 -10.81 8.61 21.58
CA SER A 1 -12.11 7.97 21.36
C SER A 1 -11.89 6.64 20.66
N TYR A 2 -12.62 5.59 21.04
CA TYR A 2 -12.54 4.28 20.37
C TYR A 2 -13.96 3.84 20.00
N GLY A 3 -14.14 3.22 18.84
CA GLY A 3 -15.46 2.76 18.37
C GLY A 3 -16.15 3.71 17.37
N THR A 4 -17.47 3.60 17.24
CA THR A 4 -18.30 4.32 16.24
C THR A 4 -18.36 5.83 16.44
N GLU A 5 -17.83 6.34 17.55
CA GLU A 5 -17.74 7.76 17.85
C GLU A 5 -16.79 8.52 16.91
N LEU A 6 -15.91 7.79 16.23
CA LEU A 6 -15.01 8.29 15.18
C LEU A 6 -15.64 8.33 13.79
N GLY A 7 -16.90 7.92 13.66
CA GLY A 7 -17.54 7.69 12.37
C GLY A 7 -17.61 6.21 12.01
N THR A 8 -18.23 5.92 10.86
CA THR A 8 -18.43 4.56 10.36
C THR A 8 -17.92 4.45 8.92
N LEU A 9 -17.82 3.24 8.38
CA LEU A 9 -17.50 3.05 6.96
C LEU A 9 -18.57 3.62 6.03
N ALA A 10 -19.82 3.76 6.51
CA ALA A 10 -20.93 4.30 5.72
C ALA A 10 -20.99 5.84 5.77
N ASP A 11 -20.80 6.41 6.96
CA ASP A 11 -20.96 7.86 7.20
C ASP A 11 -19.64 8.63 7.06
N GLY A 12 -18.52 7.91 6.97
CA GLY A 12 -17.18 8.46 6.93
C GLY A 12 -16.61 8.80 8.30
N ALA A 13 -15.30 9.01 8.34
CA ALA A 13 -14.59 9.42 9.54
C ALA A 13 -14.97 10.84 9.97
N ARG A 14 -15.07 11.07 11.28
CA ARG A 14 -15.27 12.41 11.85
C ARG A 14 -13.92 13.13 11.94
N PRO A 15 -13.75 14.29 11.29
CA PRO A 15 -12.48 15.00 11.30
C PRO A 15 -11.97 15.31 12.72
N GLY A 16 -10.68 15.11 12.94
CA GLY A 16 -9.99 15.50 14.17
C GLY A 16 -10.25 14.61 15.39
N GLN A 17 -10.88 13.44 15.22
CA GLN A 17 -11.15 12.51 16.31
C GLN A 17 -10.18 11.32 16.35
N ASP A 18 -9.45 11.08 15.26
CA ASP A 18 -8.47 10.00 15.18
C ASP A 18 -7.21 10.31 15.99
N GLY A 19 -6.75 9.33 16.77
CA GLY A 19 -5.46 9.36 17.45
C GLY A 19 -4.44 8.52 16.70
N HIS A 20 -3.25 9.06 16.46
CA HIS A 20 -2.14 8.34 15.85
C HIS A 20 -0.96 8.27 16.81
N LEU A 21 -0.33 7.10 16.91
CA LEU A 21 0.92 6.90 17.63
C LEU A 21 1.99 6.50 16.63
N PHE A 22 3.12 7.21 16.65
CA PHE A 22 4.30 6.88 15.87
C PHE A 22 5.44 6.50 16.81
N CYS A 23 6.18 5.45 16.46
CA CYS A 23 7.33 4.97 17.23
C CYS A 23 8.50 4.72 16.28
N ALA A 24 9.68 5.19 16.69
CA ALA A 24 10.93 4.91 15.99
C ALA A 24 11.95 4.35 17.00
N ILE A 25 12.48 3.16 16.69
CA ILE A 25 13.46 2.47 17.53
C ILE A 25 14.82 2.56 16.85
N ARG A 26 15.80 3.14 17.54
CA ARG A 26 17.16 3.28 17.03
C ARG A 26 17.92 1.96 17.20
N ILE A 27 18.03 1.18 16.12
CA ILE A 27 18.73 -0.12 16.12
C ILE A 27 20.16 -0.03 16.66
N ALA A 28 20.91 1.02 16.29
CA ALA A 28 22.29 1.24 16.74
C ALA A 28 22.45 1.42 18.26
N ALA A 29 21.36 1.63 19.00
CA ALA A 29 21.38 1.65 20.46
C ALA A 29 21.37 0.24 21.09
N PHE A 30 21.16 -0.82 20.31
CA PHE A 30 21.04 -2.20 20.77
C PHE A 30 22.10 -3.12 20.14
N GLU A 31 22.39 -2.95 18.85
CA GLU A 31 23.41 -3.73 18.14
C GLU A 31 23.94 -3.00 16.90
N GLU A 32 24.97 -3.56 16.27
CA GLU A 32 25.51 -3.02 15.02
C GLU A 32 24.47 -3.17 13.89
N PRO A 33 24.10 -2.08 13.16
CA PRO A 33 23.01 -2.13 12.19
C PRO A 33 23.17 -3.15 11.05
N SER A 34 24.39 -3.40 10.58
CA SER A 34 24.64 -4.40 9.54
C SER A 34 24.41 -5.82 10.04
N HIS A 35 24.73 -6.11 11.31
CA HIS A 35 24.42 -7.38 11.96
C HIS A 35 22.90 -7.59 12.09
N PHE A 36 22.16 -6.56 12.53
CA PHE A 36 20.70 -6.59 12.55
C PHE A 36 20.13 -6.90 11.16
N LYS A 37 20.60 -6.19 10.12
CA LYS A 37 20.15 -6.42 8.73
C LYS A 37 20.42 -7.86 8.27
N ARG A 38 21.61 -8.40 8.51
CA ARG A 38 21.93 -9.80 8.17
C ARG A 38 21.00 -10.81 8.85
N ARG A 39 20.59 -10.54 10.10
CA ARG A 39 19.61 -11.38 10.81
C ARG A 39 18.21 -11.29 10.21
N ILE A 40 17.77 -10.09 9.83
CA ILE A 40 16.50 -9.91 9.10
C ILE A 40 16.55 -10.64 7.76
N ASP A 41 17.65 -10.53 7.00
CA ASP A 41 17.83 -11.24 5.73
C ASP A 41 17.72 -12.76 5.93
N GLN A 42 18.26 -13.29 7.03
CA GLN A 42 18.11 -14.71 7.36
C GLN A 42 16.65 -15.09 7.62
N ILE A 43 15.92 -14.30 8.40
CA ILE A 43 14.50 -14.54 8.68
C ILE A 43 13.68 -14.55 7.38
N VAL A 44 13.95 -13.60 6.48
CA VAL A 44 13.29 -13.55 5.17
C VAL A 44 13.56 -14.83 4.38
N ARG A 45 14.82 -15.29 4.32
CA ARG A 45 15.19 -16.55 3.67
C ARG A 45 14.48 -17.76 4.29
N ASP A 46 14.39 -17.81 5.61
CA ASP A 46 13.73 -18.91 6.32
C ASP A 46 12.22 -18.95 6.01
N VAL A 47 11.56 -17.78 5.95
CA VAL A 47 10.15 -17.66 5.56
C VAL A 47 9.92 -18.15 4.13
N HIS A 48 10.77 -17.72 3.18
CA HIS A 48 10.69 -18.19 1.79
C HIS A 48 10.97 -19.69 1.65
N GLY A 49 11.84 -20.23 2.50
CA GLY A 49 12.19 -21.65 2.56
C GLY A 49 11.21 -22.54 3.33
N SER A 50 10.19 -21.95 3.96
CA SER A 50 9.23 -22.69 4.79
C SER A 50 8.37 -23.68 3.98
N ARG A 51 7.86 -24.72 4.68
CA ARG A 51 6.95 -25.70 4.08
C ARG A 51 5.69 -25.01 3.59
N ARG A 52 5.33 -25.25 2.33
CA ARG A 52 4.15 -24.70 1.67
C ARG A 52 3.11 -25.78 1.37
N PRO A 53 1.81 -25.46 1.41
CA PRO A 53 0.78 -26.29 0.79
C PRO A 53 1.02 -26.45 -0.71
N ALA A 54 0.59 -27.56 -1.31
CA ALA A 54 0.87 -27.87 -2.73
C ALA A 54 0.34 -26.81 -3.72
N ALA A 55 -0.69 -26.04 -3.33
CA ALA A 55 -1.30 -24.99 -4.14
C ALA A 55 -0.70 -23.59 -3.92
N VAL A 56 0.38 -23.46 -3.14
CA VAL A 56 1.01 -22.17 -2.83
C VAL A 56 2.39 -22.09 -3.48
N ASP A 57 2.49 -21.33 -4.56
CA ASP A 57 3.73 -21.17 -5.34
C ASP A 57 4.83 -20.43 -4.58
N ARG A 58 4.47 -19.54 -3.64
CA ARG A 58 5.43 -18.72 -2.87
C ARG A 58 4.82 -18.22 -1.57
N VAL A 59 5.63 -18.18 -0.51
CA VAL A 59 5.32 -17.47 0.75
C VAL A 59 6.00 -16.11 0.69
N TRP A 60 5.31 -15.09 1.17
CA TRP A 60 5.74 -13.70 1.12
C TRP A 60 5.99 -13.18 2.53
N VAL A 61 6.97 -12.29 2.69
CA VAL A 61 7.06 -11.47 3.91
C VAL A 61 6.23 -10.19 3.75
N PRO A 62 5.73 -9.60 4.86
CA PRO A 62 4.98 -8.35 4.80
C PRO A 62 5.75 -7.26 4.03
N GLY A 63 5.09 -6.63 3.06
CA GLY A 63 5.68 -5.58 2.23
C GLY A 63 6.23 -6.05 0.88
N GLU A 64 6.45 -7.36 0.65
CA GLU A 64 7.00 -7.82 -0.65
C GLU A 64 6.02 -7.67 -1.81
N LEU A 65 4.74 -8.03 -1.59
CA LEU A 65 3.69 -7.90 -2.60
C LEU A 65 3.48 -6.43 -2.98
N GLU A 66 3.47 -5.55 -1.98
CA GLU A 66 3.35 -4.11 -2.15
C GLU A 66 4.56 -3.55 -2.90
N ALA A 67 5.78 -3.97 -2.55
CA ALA A 67 6.99 -3.53 -3.24
C ALA A 67 7.03 -4.02 -4.70
N GLU A 68 6.49 -5.21 -4.99
CA GLU A 68 6.35 -5.71 -6.36
C GLU A 68 5.33 -4.90 -7.15
N ALA A 69 4.14 -4.67 -6.58
CA ALA A 69 3.11 -3.84 -7.17
C ALA A 69 3.60 -2.42 -7.42
N GLU A 70 4.33 -1.82 -6.48
CA GLU A 70 4.94 -0.49 -6.61
C GLU A 70 5.93 -0.46 -7.78
N ARG A 71 6.87 -1.41 -7.85
CA ARG A 71 7.83 -1.51 -8.96
C ARG A 71 7.12 -1.63 -10.31
N ARG A 72 6.05 -2.43 -10.37
CA ARG A 72 5.22 -2.60 -11.58
C ARG A 72 4.55 -1.29 -11.96
N TYR A 73 3.80 -0.68 -11.04
CA TYR A 73 3.03 0.53 -11.32
C TYR A 73 3.89 1.76 -11.61
N ARG A 74 5.10 1.84 -11.07
CA ARG A 74 6.07 2.88 -11.46
C ARG A 74 6.47 2.79 -12.94
N ARG A 75 6.50 1.59 -13.53
CA ARG A 75 6.86 1.38 -14.94
C ARG A 75 5.66 1.39 -15.87
N GLU A 76 4.56 0.79 -15.44
CA GLU A 76 3.40 0.46 -16.29
C GLU A 76 2.23 1.42 -16.08
N GLY A 77 2.24 2.22 -15.01
CA GLY A 77 1.11 3.02 -14.56
C GLY A 77 0.24 2.30 -13.53
N ILE A 78 -0.57 3.05 -12.77
CA ILE A 78 -1.50 2.51 -11.78
C ILE A 78 -2.79 2.10 -12.50
N PRO A 79 -3.25 0.84 -12.38
CA PRO A 79 -4.52 0.43 -12.94
C PRO A 79 -5.67 1.00 -12.09
N LEU A 80 -6.60 1.72 -12.72
CA LEU A 80 -7.80 2.29 -12.10
C LEU A 80 -9.03 1.81 -12.86
N ASN A 81 -10.03 1.29 -12.16
CA ASN A 81 -11.28 0.87 -12.79
C ASN A 81 -12.07 2.06 -13.36
N ASP A 82 -13.01 1.77 -14.26
CA ASP A 82 -13.81 2.78 -14.96
C ASP A 82 -14.57 3.70 -13.99
N ALA A 83 -15.16 3.14 -12.94
CA ALA A 83 -15.88 3.92 -11.92
C ALA A 83 -14.98 4.97 -11.25
N THR A 84 -13.70 4.63 -10.97
CA THR A 84 -12.74 5.57 -10.40
C THR A 84 -12.33 6.64 -11.41
N LEU A 85 -12.11 6.26 -12.67
CA LEU A 85 -11.77 7.20 -13.75
C LEU A 85 -12.90 8.20 -13.99
N ASP A 86 -14.14 7.74 -14.01
CA ASP A 86 -15.33 8.57 -14.17
C ASP A 86 -15.49 9.57 -13.01
N ALA A 87 -15.29 9.11 -11.77
CA ALA A 87 -15.33 9.95 -10.58
C ALA A 87 -14.24 11.03 -10.60
N LEU A 88 -13.03 10.68 -11.04
CA LEU A 88 -11.92 11.64 -11.20
C LEU A 88 -12.22 12.65 -12.31
N ALA A 89 -12.74 12.21 -13.45
CA ALA A 89 -13.11 13.11 -14.55
C ALA A 89 -14.26 14.06 -14.16
N ALA A 90 -15.25 13.57 -13.42
CA ALA A 90 -16.34 14.39 -12.89
C ALA A 90 -15.82 15.43 -11.89
N THR A 91 -14.91 15.04 -11.00
CA THR A 91 -14.27 15.94 -10.04
C THR A 91 -13.47 17.02 -10.75
N ALA A 92 -12.65 16.64 -11.74
CA ALA A 92 -11.84 17.59 -12.52
C ALA A 92 -12.70 18.65 -13.23
N ARG A 93 -13.83 18.24 -13.83
CA ARG A 93 -14.81 19.19 -14.40
C ARG A 93 -15.36 20.15 -13.35
N ARG A 94 -15.74 19.63 -12.17
CA ARG A 94 -16.29 20.42 -11.07
C ARG A 94 -15.31 21.49 -10.55
N VAL A 95 -14.02 21.19 -10.55
CA VAL A 95 -12.97 22.11 -10.07
C VAL A 95 -12.23 22.83 -11.20
N ALA A 96 -12.72 22.74 -12.44
CA ALA A 96 -12.12 23.36 -13.63
C ALA A 96 -10.63 23.00 -13.87
N VAL A 97 -10.25 21.75 -13.60
CA VAL A 97 -8.92 21.22 -13.88
C VAL A 97 -8.95 20.40 -15.16
N ALA A 98 -8.00 20.65 -16.07
CA ALA A 98 -7.87 19.89 -17.30
C ALA A 98 -7.45 18.45 -17.02
N VAL A 99 -8.11 17.49 -17.69
CA VAL A 99 -7.76 16.07 -17.63
C VAL A 99 -6.92 15.72 -18.87
N PRO A 100 -5.73 15.12 -18.74
CA PRO A 100 -4.93 14.67 -19.87
C PRO A 100 -5.71 13.72 -20.79
N ALA A 101 -5.55 13.85 -22.10
CA ALA A 101 -6.32 13.08 -23.08
C ALA A 101 -6.05 11.57 -23.03
N ASP A 102 -4.91 11.15 -22.47
CA ASP A 102 -4.53 9.76 -22.28
C ASP A 102 -4.98 9.17 -20.93
N PHE A 103 -5.52 10.00 -20.04
CA PHE A 103 -6.06 9.60 -18.73
C PHE A 103 -7.31 8.73 -18.86
N VAL A 104 -8.14 8.98 -19.88
CA VAL A 104 -9.41 8.28 -20.11
C VAL A 104 -9.23 7.06 -21.04
N ARG A 105 -8.08 6.91 -21.71
CA ARG A 105 -7.91 5.94 -22.82
C ARG A 105 -7.24 4.61 -22.47
N ARG A 106 -6.84 4.34 -21.22
CA ARG A 106 -5.88 3.25 -20.91
C ARG A 106 -6.40 1.96 -20.25
N GLN A 107 -7.70 1.69 -20.19
CA GLN A 107 -8.20 0.43 -19.56
C GLN A 107 -8.98 -0.50 -20.50
N ALA A 108 -8.93 -0.30 -21.82
CA ALA A 108 -9.39 -1.30 -22.78
C ALA A 108 -8.28 -2.32 -23.09
N ARG A 109 -8.16 -3.36 -22.26
CA ARG A 109 -7.60 -4.66 -22.65
C ARG A 109 -8.36 -5.78 -21.99
#